data_AF-A0A520B3R3-F1
#
_entry.id   AF-A0A520B3R3-F1
#
_cell.length_a   1.000
_cell.length_b   1.000
_cell.length_c   1.000
_cell.angle_alpha   90.00
_cell.angle_beta   90.00
_cell.angle_gamma   90.00
#
_symmetry.space_group_name_H-M   'P 1'
#
loop_
_entity.id
_entity.type
_entity.pdbx_description
1 polymer ?
#
loop_
_entity_poly.entity_id
_entity_poly.type
_entity_poly.pdbx_seq_one_letter_code
_entity_poly.pdbx_strand_id
1 'polypeptide(L)' 'MAEKKDKKKKKSTKKGKKKKNKLGVKNSLVNNINARKKKGISRSKKKSKIGKKAYKKMKKKWKK' A
#
# COMPACT_ATOMS: atom_id res chain seq x y z
N MET A 1 14.74 22.17 -40.68
CA MET A 1 14.95 22.26 -39.22
C MET A 1 14.56 20.92 -38.60
N ALA A 2 15.54 20.12 -38.16
CA ALA A 2 15.31 18.73 -37.76
C ALA A 2 14.96 18.63 -36.26
N GLU A 3 13.77 18.11 -36.01
CA GLU A 3 13.17 17.78 -34.71
C GLU A 3 14.02 16.71 -33.97
N LYS A 4 14.51 17.00 -32.77
CA LYS A 4 15.05 15.96 -31.87
C LYS A 4 14.20 15.90 -30.60
N LYS A 5 13.27 14.94 -30.59
CA LYS A 5 12.50 14.52 -29.42
C LYS A 5 13.44 13.97 -28.35
N ASP A 6 13.64 14.74 -27.28
CA ASP A 6 14.37 14.31 -26.10
C ASP A 6 13.65 13.15 -25.41
N LYS A 7 14.14 11.93 -25.66
CA LYS A 7 13.72 10.72 -24.96
C LYS A 7 14.06 10.88 -23.48
N LYS A 8 13.04 11.22 -22.68
CA LYS A 8 13.06 11.20 -21.20
C LYS A 8 13.55 9.83 -20.71
N LYS A 9 14.84 9.77 -20.38
CA LYS A 9 15.54 8.58 -19.86
C LYS A 9 14.84 8.12 -18.58
N LYS A 10 14.04 7.05 -18.68
CA LYS A 10 13.33 6.43 -17.56
C LYS A 10 14.40 5.87 -16.61
N LYS A 11 14.74 6.62 -15.55
CA LYS A 11 15.66 6.16 -14.48
C LYS A 11 15.14 4.82 -13.96
N SER A 12 15.84 3.75 -14.27
CA SER A 12 15.61 2.44 -13.66
C SER A 12 15.83 2.59 -12.16
N THR A 13 14.78 2.37 -11.37
CA THR A 13 14.89 2.39 -9.92
C THR A 13 15.76 1.20 -9.52
N LYS A 14 17.02 1.47 -9.12
CA LYS A 14 17.88 0.48 -8.47
C LYS A 14 17.02 -0.25 -7.43
N LYS A 15 16.90 -1.57 -7.55
CA LYS A 15 16.17 -2.45 -6.63
C LYS A 15 16.95 -2.49 -5.31
N GLY A 16 16.90 -1.38 -4.57
CA GLY A 16 17.69 -1.16 -3.37
C GLY A 16 17.42 -2.25 -2.35
N LYS A 17 18.47 -2.63 -1.61
CA LYS A 17 18.44 -3.61 -0.51
C LYS A 17 17.10 -3.52 0.21
N LYS A 18 16.24 -4.47 -0.11
CA LYS A 18 15.00 -4.91 0.52
C LYS A 18 14.77 -4.28 1.92
N LYS A 19 14.43 -2.97 1.98
CA LYS A 19 14.40 -2.14 3.21
C LYS A 19 13.52 -2.81 4.26
N LYS A 20 14.13 -3.43 5.26
CA LYS A 20 13.45 -3.89 6.47
C LYS A 20 13.32 -2.68 7.39
N ASN A 21 12.20 -2.56 8.12
CA ASN A 21 11.99 -1.51 9.11
C ASN A 21 12.73 -1.86 10.42
N LYS A 22 12.67 -0.97 11.43
CA LYS A 22 13.35 -1.12 12.73
C LYS A 22 13.06 -2.46 13.45
N LEU A 23 11.98 -3.15 13.11
CA LEU A 23 11.60 -4.47 13.65
C LEU A 23 12.04 -5.65 12.75
N GLY A 24 12.81 -5.41 11.69
CA GLY A 24 13.28 -6.45 10.77
C GLY A 24 12.21 -7.05 9.83
N VAL A 25 10.93 -6.75 10.02
CA VAL A 25 9.82 -7.37 9.28
C VAL A 25 9.43 -6.52 8.07
N LYS A 26 9.67 -7.05 6.87
CA LYS A 26 9.46 -6.33 5.61
C LYS A 26 8.03 -5.85 5.36
N ASN A 27 7.04 -6.59 5.84
CA ASN A 27 5.62 -6.43 5.51
C ASN A 27 4.71 -6.59 6.76
N SER A 28 5.16 -6.14 7.93
CA SER A 28 4.32 -6.20 9.14
C SER A 28 3.04 -5.39 8.92
N LEU A 29 1.89 -5.99 9.24
CA LEU A 29 0.58 -5.34 9.17
C LEU A 29 0.58 -4.02 9.96
N VAL A 30 1.14 -4.04 11.16
CA VAL A 30 1.22 -2.87 12.05
C VAL A 30 2.02 -1.74 11.39
N ASN A 31 3.16 -2.05 10.76
CA ASN A 31 3.96 -1.03 10.10
C ASN A 31 3.31 -0.50 8.82
N ASN A 32 2.59 -1.33 8.07
CA ASN A 32 1.80 -0.86 6.94
C ASN A 32 0.68 0.09 7.39
N ILE A 33 0.00 -0.23 8.50
CA ILE A 33 -1.02 0.65 9.09
C ILE A 33 -0.41 1.98 9.51
N ASN A 34 0.69 1.97 10.28
CA ASN A 34 1.35 3.19 10.75
C ASN A 34 1.92 4.03 9.61
N ALA A 35 2.51 3.41 8.59
CA ALA A 35 2.97 4.11 7.40
C ALA A 35 1.82 4.78 6.65
N ARG A 36 0.66 4.13 6.55
CA ARG A 36 -0.54 4.73 5.93
C ARG A 36 -1.14 5.85 6.76
N LYS A 37 -1.11 5.75 8.10
CA LYS A 37 -1.51 6.82 9.02
C LYS A 37 -0.60 8.04 8.86
N LYS A 38 0.72 7.86 8.92
CA LYS A 38 1.71 8.94 8.72
C LYS A 38 1.58 9.64 7.36
N LYS A 39 1.25 8.87 6.31
CA LYS A 39 1.00 9.40 4.96
C LYS A 39 -0.37 10.04 4.77
N GLY A 40 -1.28 10.00 5.76
CA GLY A 40 -2.65 10.51 5.63
C GLY A 40 -3.57 9.71 4.70
N ILE A 41 -3.11 8.59 4.11
CA ILE A 41 -3.88 7.77 3.15
C ILE A 41 -4.68 6.63 3.82
N SER A 42 -4.85 6.72 5.15
CA SER A 42 -5.74 5.83 5.87
C SER A 42 -7.18 6.17 5.51
N ARG A 43 -7.98 5.16 5.14
CA ARG A 43 -9.38 5.40 4.77
C ARG A 43 -10.23 5.50 6.04
N SER A 44 -11.14 6.46 6.07
CA SER A 44 -12.17 6.48 7.10
C SER A 44 -13.12 5.29 6.96
N LYS A 45 -13.78 4.89 8.05
CA LYS A 45 -14.73 3.77 8.06
C LYS A 45 -15.88 3.98 7.09
N LYS A 46 -16.28 5.25 6.86
CA LYS A 46 -17.31 5.64 5.88
C LYS A 46 -16.87 5.37 4.44
N LYS A 47 -15.58 5.47 4.12
CA LYS A 47 -14.98 5.18 2.79
C LYS A 47 -14.52 3.71 2.65
N SER A 48 -15.01 2.83 3.53
CA SER A 48 -14.83 1.39 3.44
C SER A 48 -15.46 0.85 2.16
N LYS A 49 -14.74 -0.02 1.42
CA LYS A 49 -15.32 -0.77 0.29
C LYS A 49 -16.24 -1.91 0.75
N ILE A 50 -16.11 -2.34 2.00
CA ILE A 50 -16.88 -3.46 2.54
C ILE A 50 -18.16 -2.89 3.16
N GLY A 51 -19.29 -3.18 2.54
CA GLY A 51 -20.61 -2.85 3.07
C GLY A 51 -21.03 -3.78 4.23
N LYS A 52 -22.06 -3.37 4.97
CA LYS A 52 -22.55 -4.10 6.17
C LYS A 52 -22.89 -5.57 5.88
N LYS A 53 -23.57 -5.84 4.76
CA LYS A 53 -23.97 -7.20 4.33
C LYS A 53 -22.74 -8.07 4.02
N ALA A 54 -21.77 -7.52 3.29
CA ALA A 54 -20.52 -8.22 2.97
C ALA A 54 -19.70 -8.54 4.24
N TYR A 55 -19.64 -7.61 5.19
CA TYR A 55 -18.97 -7.84 6.47
C TYR A 55 -19.62 -8.97 7.29
N LYS A 56 -20.96 -8.99 7.38
CA LYS A 56 -21.69 -10.07 8.06
C LYS A 56 -21.39 -11.45 7.46
N LYS A 57 -21.34 -11.57 6.13
CA LYS A 57 -21.00 -12.82 5.43
C LYS A 57 -19.57 -13.27 5.71
N MET A 58 -18.62 -12.34 5.72
CA MET A 58 -17.21 -12.63 6.05
C MET A 58 -17.06 -13.10 7.51
N LYS A 59 -17.71 -12.44 8.47
CA LYS A 59 -17.65 -12.80 9.90
C LYS A 59 -18.19 -14.21 10.18
N LYS A 60 -19.26 -14.63 9.50
CA LYS A 60 -19.82 -15.99 9.64
C LYS A 60 -18.83 -17.10 9.26
N LYS A 61 -17.85 -16.81 8.41
CA LYS A 61 -16.83 -17.76 7.97
C LYS A 61 -15.56 -17.73 8.84
N TRP A 62 -15.51 -16.89 9.88
CA TRP A 62 -14.40 -16.94 10.83
C TRP A 62 -14.60 -18.16 11.74
N LYS A 63 -13.61 -19.05 11.78
CA LYS A 63 -13.59 -20.17 12.71
C LYS A 63 -13.67 -19.63 14.14
N LYS A 64 -14.43 -20.31 14.99
CA LYS A 64 -14.48 -20.00 16.42
C LYS A 64 -13.17 -20.36 17.09
#